data_AF-A0A4U3K4C8-F1
#
_entry.id   AF-A0A4U3K4C8-F1
#
_cell.length_a   1.000
_cell.length_b   1.000
_cell.length_c   1.000
_cell.angle_alpha   90.00
_cell.angle_beta   90.00
_cell.angle_gamma   90.00
#
_symmetry.space_group_name_H-M   'P 1'
#
loop_
_entity.id
_entity.type
_entity.pdbx_description
1 polymer ?
#
loop_
_entity_poly.entity_id
_entity_poly.type
_entity_poly.pdbx_seq_one_letter_code
_entity_poly.pdbx_strand_id
1 'polypeptide(L)'
;CFTGEGVAAKLYQRILPVIDETKVELIQMQFIERETFKKHIDNLMEEYEIKAIAGTVDVEYQNIPFFSVYDIFDDEKLNVLKRIASDEVAIDTIVHSLSGVITSVDSLQKLILMLQKTVHQIQTDMHIIVEPGVDAGIMIHLAFLVDALIKGEEARTFPNLAEYVKTHRLEIDVVRTNFMLIERAYRVTIPEAEVAHVTQMFLENEIK
;
A
#
# COMPACT_ATOMS: atom_id res chain seq x y z
N CYS A 1 20.32 9.97 25.09
CA CYS A 1 19.53 10.79 26.01
C CYS A 1 18.37 9.98 26.53
N PHE A 2 18.13 9.99 27.84
CA PHE A 2 16.99 9.30 28.49
C PHE A 2 15.65 10.02 28.25
N THR A 3 15.67 11.28 27.80
CA THR A 3 14.45 12.10 27.56
C THR A 3 13.83 11.91 26.18
N GLY A 4 14.45 11.15 25.26
CA GLY A 4 13.90 10.88 23.92
C GLY A 4 13.78 12.08 22.96
N GLU A 5 13.85 13.32 23.44
CA GLU A 5 13.63 14.56 22.66
C GLU A 5 14.54 14.66 21.42
N GLY A 6 15.83 14.34 21.56
CA GLY A 6 16.77 14.37 20.44
C GLY A 6 16.50 13.28 19.39
N VAL A 7 15.83 12.19 19.77
CA VAL A 7 15.42 11.14 18.84
C VAL A 7 14.10 11.53 18.18
N ALA A 8 13.13 12.03 18.94
CA ALA A 8 11.87 12.54 18.42
C ALA A 8 12.08 13.65 17.37
N ALA A 9 13.00 14.58 17.63
CA ALA A 9 13.37 15.61 16.66
C ALA A 9 13.94 15.02 15.36
N LYS A 10 14.76 13.96 15.45
CA LYS A 10 15.31 13.27 14.28
C LYS A 10 14.25 12.48 13.51
N LEU A 11 13.31 11.83 14.20
CA LEU A 11 12.17 11.16 13.57
C LEU A 11 11.33 12.16 12.80
N TYR A 12 11.00 13.29 13.43
CA TYR A 12 10.25 14.36 12.78
C TYR A 12 10.97 14.89 11.53
N GLN A 13 12.27 15.17 11.62
CA GLN A 13 13.06 15.61 10.46
C GLN A 13 13.10 14.56 9.33
N ARG A 14 12.99 13.27 9.65
CA ARG A 14 12.98 12.19 8.66
C ARG A 14 11.61 12.02 8.00
N ILE A 15 10.53 12.19 8.76
CA ILE A 15 9.14 11.96 8.31
C ILE A 15 8.58 13.19 7.58
N LEU A 16 8.87 14.40 8.09
CA LEU A 16 8.33 15.65 7.55
C LEU A 16 8.49 15.78 6.01
N PRO A 17 9.65 15.49 5.40
CA PRO A 17 9.84 15.66 3.96
C PRO A 17 9.08 14.65 3.10
N VAL A 18 8.56 13.56 3.69
CA VAL A 18 7.93 12.46 2.95
C VAL A 18 6.42 12.43 3.09
N ILE A 19 5.83 13.30 3.90
CA ILE A 19 4.38 13.38 4.10
C ILE A 19 3.80 14.72 3.62
N ASP A 20 2.53 14.69 3.23
CA ASP A 20 1.78 15.87 2.81
C ASP A 20 1.12 16.54 4.01
N GLU A 21 1.72 17.62 4.50
CA GLU A 21 1.24 18.39 5.67
C GLU A 21 -0.15 19.03 5.44
N THR A 22 -0.67 19.06 4.20
CA THR A 22 -2.05 19.51 3.94
C THR A 22 -3.09 18.44 4.26
N LYS A 23 -2.68 17.18 4.41
CA LYS A 23 -3.54 16.03 4.68
C LYS A 23 -3.33 15.42 6.05
N VAL A 24 -2.08 15.42 6.55
CA VAL A 24 -1.72 14.83 7.84
C VAL A 24 -0.93 15.80 8.70
N GLU A 25 -1.33 15.87 9.96
CA GLU A 25 -0.61 16.63 10.97
C GLU A 25 0.42 15.74 11.71
N LEU A 26 1.67 16.20 11.80
CA LEU A 26 2.67 15.58 12.67
C LEU A 26 2.62 16.19 14.07
N ILE A 27 2.14 15.41 15.05
CA ILE A 27 2.11 15.83 16.45
C ILE A 27 3.33 15.24 17.19
N GLN A 28 4.26 16.11 17.59
CA GLN A 28 5.38 15.71 18.44
C GLN A 28 4.91 15.58 19.90
N MET A 29 5.22 14.44 20.52
CA MET A 29 4.84 14.17 21.90
C MET A 29 6.03 13.71 22.73
N GLN A 30 6.03 14.06 24.02
CA GLN A 30 6.97 13.54 24.98
C GLN A 30 6.42 12.28 25.65
N PHE A 31 7.24 11.23 25.70
CA PHE A 31 6.92 10.02 26.44
C PHE A 31 7.46 10.16 27.88
N ILE A 32 6.60 10.63 28.80
CA ILE A 32 6.94 10.80 30.22
C ILE A 32 6.55 9.55 31.01
N GLU A 33 5.28 9.14 30.89
CA GLU A 33 4.72 7.98 31.57
C GLU A 33 3.65 7.35 30.69
N ARG A 34 3.58 6.01 30.69
CA ARG A 34 2.73 5.25 29.77
C ARG A 34 1.25 5.62 29.86
N GLU A 35 0.70 5.75 31.06
CA GLU A 35 -0.72 6.07 31.25
C GLU A 35 -1.06 7.50 30.84
N THR A 36 -0.16 8.45 31.14
CA THR A 36 -0.29 9.85 30.72
C THR A 36 -0.21 9.97 29.20
N PHE A 37 0.67 9.19 28.56
CA PHE A 37 0.78 9.13 27.09
C PHE A 37 -0.51 8.61 26.46
N LYS A 38 -1.05 7.48 26.96
CA LYS A 38 -2.30 6.90 26.45
C LYS A 38 -3.48 7.85 26.56
N LYS A 39 -3.66 8.52 27.71
CA LYS A 39 -4.70 9.54 27.88
C LYS A 39 -4.57 10.68 26.88
N HIS A 40 -3.34 11.05 26.54
CA HIS A 40 -3.11 12.11 25.57
C HIS A 40 -3.51 11.65 24.15
N ILE A 41 -3.21 10.39 23.79
CA ILE A 41 -3.69 9.78 22.55
C ILE A 41 -5.23 9.72 22.54
N ASP A 42 -5.87 9.32 23.65
CA ASP A 42 -7.34 9.29 23.75
C ASP A 42 -7.95 10.66 23.46
N ASN A 43 -7.41 11.73 24.05
CA ASN A 43 -7.88 13.08 23.80
C ASN A 43 -7.69 13.49 22.33
N LEU A 44 -6.56 13.13 21.70
CA LEU A 44 -6.33 13.42 20.28
C LEU A 44 -7.31 12.65 19.38
N MET A 45 -7.69 11.43 19.75
CA MET A 45 -8.67 10.63 19.01
C MET A 45 -10.08 11.23 19.02
N GLU A 46 -10.37 12.22 19.86
CA GLU A 46 -11.65 12.96 19.82
C GLU A 46 -11.72 13.91 18.62
N GLU A 47 -10.58 14.41 18.13
CA GLU A 47 -10.49 15.41 17.05
C GLU A 47 -9.77 14.90 15.79
N TYR A 48 -8.94 13.85 15.91
CA TYR A 48 -8.09 13.31 14.86
C TYR A 48 -8.30 11.81 14.66
N GLU A 49 -8.19 11.36 13.41
CA GLU A 49 -7.94 9.94 13.11
C GLU A 49 -6.44 9.67 13.19
N ILE A 50 -6.00 8.94 14.23
CA ILE A 50 -4.57 8.66 14.42
C ILE A 50 -4.11 7.56 13.47
N LYS A 51 -3.37 7.95 12.42
CA LYS A 51 -2.91 7.03 11.37
C LYS A 51 -1.75 6.13 11.80
N ALA A 52 -0.79 6.65 12.58
CA ALA A 52 0.37 5.90 13.07
C ALA A 52 1.06 6.60 14.25
N ILE A 53 1.86 5.85 15.01
CA ILE A 53 2.76 6.37 16.06
C ILE A 53 4.20 6.01 15.69
N ALA A 54 5.12 6.98 15.71
CA ALA A 54 6.54 6.73 15.51
C ALA A 54 7.35 7.09 16.77
N GLY A 55 8.21 6.18 17.25
CA GLY A 55 8.92 6.43 18.51
C GLY A 55 9.98 5.41 18.90
N THR A 56 10.54 5.62 20.09
CA THR A 56 11.55 4.74 20.70
C THR A 56 10.96 3.66 21.60
N VAL A 57 9.72 3.85 22.06
CA VAL A 57 9.04 2.95 22.98
C VAL A 57 7.71 2.56 22.35
N ASP A 58 7.56 1.28 22.07
CA ASP A 58 6.29 0.73 21.63
C ASP A 58 5.34 0.64 22.83
N VAL A 59 4.23 1.37 22.75
CA VAL A 59 3.22 1.43 23.79
C VAL A 59 2.05 0.48 23.54
N GLU A 60 1.97 -0.11 22.35
CA GLU A 60 0.86 -0.90 21.80
C GLU A 60 -0.53 -0.37 22.24
N TYR A 61 -1.18 0.39 21.36
CA TYR A 61 -2.43 1.06 21.72
C TYR A 61 -3.48 1.00 20.61
N GLN A 62 -4.65 0.44 20.93
CA GLN A 62 -5.87 0.45 20.10
C GLN A 62 -5.64 0.15 18.60
N ASN A 63 -4.76 -0.79 18.28
CA ASN A 63 -4.38 -1.18 16.90
C ASN A 63 -3.75 -0.06 16.05
N ILE A 64 -3.34 1.05 16.64
CA ILE A 64 -2.60 2.10 15.94
C ILE A 64 -1.22 1.53 15.56
N PRO A 65 -0.82 1.57 14.27
CA PRO A 65 0.45 1.00 13.85
C PRO A 65 1.62 1.79 14.45
N PHE A 66 2.56 1.06 15.04
CA PHE A 66 3.78 1.63 15.62
C PHE A 66 4.97 1.46 14.67
N PHE A 67 5.74 2.52 14.50
CA PHE A 67 7.00 2.54 13.77
C PHE A 67 8.14 2.88 14.72
N SER A 68 9.07 1.94 14.89
CA SER A 68 10.25 2.18 15.70
C SER A 68 11.21 3.16 15.02
N VAL A 69 12.20 3.64 15.75
CA VAL A 69 13.29 4.43 15.16
C VAL A 69 13.94 3.68 13.99
N TYR A 70 14.12 2.37 14.09
CA TYR A 70 14.73 1.60 13.00
C TYR A 70 13.86 1.60 11.75
N ASP A 71 12.53 1.53 11.91
CA ASP A 71 11.59 1.56 10.80
C ASP A 71 11.57 2.92 10.09
N ILE A 72 11.70 4.02 10.83
CA ILE A 72 11.69 5.36 10.23
C ILE A 72 12.98 5.66 9.43
N PHE A 73 14.09 5.03 9.81
CA PHE A 73 15.38 5.18 9.12
C PHE A 73 15.63 4.12 8.05
N ASP A 74 14.69 3.18 7.88
CA ASP A 74 14.66 2.23 6.78
C ASP A 74 13.73 2.76 5.67
N ASP A 75 14.22 2.84 4.44
CA ASP A 75 13.49 3.47 3.34
C ASP A 75 12.23 2.69 2.93
N GLU A 76 12.26 1.35 3.01
CA GLU A 76 11.08 0.53 2.69
C GLU A 76 9.99 0.73 3.73
N LYS A 77 10.36 0.73 5.02
CA LYS A 77 9.42 0.93 6.13
C LYS A 77 8.90 2.36 6.20
N LEU A 78 9.73 3.36 5.91
CA LEU A 78 9.30 4.75 5.79
C LEU A 78 8.29 4.93 4.66
N ASN A 79 8.46 4.21 3.54
CA ASN A 79 7.46 4.19 2.48
C ASN A 79 6.13 3.60 2.94
N VAL A 80 6.12 2.57 3.80
CA VAL A 80 4.86 2.07 4.40
C VAL A 80 4.18 3.15 5.24
N LEU A 81 4.92 3.87 6.08
CA LEU A 81 4.36 5.00 6.85
C LEU A 81 3.78 6.08 5.93
N LYS A 82 4.49 6.43 4.85
CA LYS A 82 4.04 7.41 3.87
C LYS A 82 2.68 7.02 3.28
N ARG A 83 2.48 5.75 2.94
CA ARG A 83 1.22 5.25 2.38
C ARG A 83 0.07 5.35 3.37
N ILE A 84 0.32 4.96 4.61
CA ILE A 84 -0.65 5.08 5.72
C ILE A 84 -1.03 6.55 5.96
N ALA A 85 -0.05 7.47 5.91
CA ALA A 85 -0.29 8.89 6.08
C ALA A 85 -0.96 9.55 4.87
N SER A 86 -0.67 9.11 3.63
CA SER A 86 -1.13 9.83 2.43
C SER A 86 -2.60 9.58 2.07
N ASP A 87 -3.32 8.76 2.83
CA ASP A 87 -4.63 8.21 2.46
C ASP A 87 -4.61 7.73 0.98
N GLU A 88 -3.65 6.86 0.62
CA GLU A 88 -3.78 6.03 -0.60
C GLU A 88 -5.19 5.44 -0.57
N VAL A 89 -5.99 5.73 -1.61
CA VAL A 89 -7.47 5.65 -1.63
C VAL A 89 -7.97 4.61 -0.64
N ALA A 90 -8.61 5.06 0.45
CA ALA A 90 -9.01 4.19 1.54
C ALA A 90 -9.71 2.95 0.98
N ILE A 91 -9.35 1.77 1.48
CA ILE A 91 -9.88 0.48 1.02
C ILE A 91 -11.40 0.54 0.95
N ASP A 92 -12.03 1.18 1.94
CA ASP A 92 -13.47 1.38 2.00
C ASP A 92 -14.02 2.23 0.85
N THR A 93 -13.28 3.24 0.39
CA THR A 93 -13.63 4.04 -0.79
C THR A 93 -13.58 3.22 -2.08
N ILE A 94 -12.53 2.39 -2.26
CA ILE A 94 -12.43 1.49 -3.43
C ILE A 94 -13.56 0.47 -3.40
N VAL A 95 -13.75 -0.17 -2.25
CA VAL A 95 -14.82 -1.15 -2.02
C VAL A 95 -16.19 -0.54 -2.29
N HIS A 96 -16.45 0.68 -1.78
CA HIS A 96 -17.72 1.36 -2.00
C HIS A 96 -17.94 1.69 -3.48
N SER A 97 -16.90 2.17 -4.16
CA SER A 97 -16.97 2.54 -5.58
C SER A 97 -17.17 1.34 -6.50
N LEU A 98 -16.64 0.18 -6.12
CA LEU A 98 -16.76 -1.06 -6.90
C LEU A 98 -17.95 -1.93 -6.47
N SER A 99 -18.61 -1.57 -5.37
CA SER A 99 -19.79 -2.27 -4.86
C SER A 99 -20.93 -2.22 -5.87
N GLY A 100 -21.37 -3.40 -6.34
CA GLY A 100 -22.44 -3.53 -7.35
C GLY A 100 -21.92 -3.58 -8.80
N VAL A 101 -20.64 -3.29 -9.02
CA VAL A 101 -19.98 -3.50 -10.33
C VAL A 101 -19.25 -4.84 -10.33
N ILE A 102 -18.44 -5.07 -9.31
CA ILE A 102 -17.76 -6.35 -9.06
C ILE A 102 -18.71 -7.25 -8.29
N THR A 103 -19.16 -8.34 -8.91
CA THR A 103 -20.27 -9.17 -8.40
C THR A 103 -19.94 -10.65 -8.33
N SER A 104 -18.82 -11.08 -8.91
CA SER A 104 -18.45 -12.49 -9.00
C SER A 104 -17.55 -12.97 -7.86
N VAL A 105 -17.20 -12.10 -6.90
CA VAL A 105 -16.33 -12.43 -5.76
C VAL A 105 -17.12 -12.52 -4.45
N ASP A 106 -16.77 -13.48 -3.61
CA ASP A 106 -17.45 -13.71 -2.32
C ASP A 106 -17.32 -12.53 -1.34
N SER A 107 -16.20 -11.81 -1.40
CA SER A 107 -15.98 -10.60 -0.60
C SER A 107 -15.06 -9.65 -1.34
N LEU A 108 -15.63 -8.52 -1.75
CA LEU A 108 -14.90 -7.42 -2.38
C LEU A 108 -13.84 -6.84 -1.43
N GLN A 109 -14.15 -6.73 -0.13
CA GLN A 109 -13.19 -6.23 0.87
C GLN A 109 -11.94 -7.12 0.93
N LYS A 110 -12.12 -8.45 0.96
CA LYS A 110 -10.99 -9.40 0.96
C LYS A 110 -10.18 -9.32 -0.34
N LEU A 111 -10.85 -9.12 -1.48
CA LEU A 111 -10.17 -8.90 -2.75
C LEU A 111 -9.29 -7.66 -2.69
N ILE A 112 -9.86 -6.49 -2.35
CA ILE A 112 -9.10 -5.23 -2.34
C ILE A 112 -7.91 -5.29 -1.37
N LEU A 113 -8.09 -5.89 -0.18
CA LEU A 113 -6.97 -6.11 0.76
C LEU A 113 -5.87 -6.99 0.18
N MET A 114 -6.21 -8.03 -0.59
CA MET A 114 -5.24 -8.89 -1.26
C MET A 114 -4.53 -8.16 -2.39
N LEU A 115 -5.27 -7.39 -3.19
CA LEU A 115 -4.72 -6.61 -4.30
C LEU A 115 -3.77 -5.53 -3.79
N GLN A 116 -4.11 -4.82 -2.71
CA GLN A 116 -3.22 -3.84 -2.09
C GLN A 116 -1.88 -4.46 -1.69
N LYS A 117 -1.91 -5.62 -1.01
CA LYS A 117 -0.69 -6.36 -0.64
C LYS A 117 0.10 -6.80 -1.87
N THR A 118 -0.58 -7.25 -2.91
CA THR A 118 0.06 -7.69 -4.16
C THR A 118 0.74 -6.52 -4.88
N VAL A 119 0.06 -5.37 -4.99
CA VAL A 119 0.59 -4.15 -5.62
C VAL A 119 1.77 -3.58 -4.82
N HIS A 120 1.74 -3.68 -3.48
CA HIS A 120 2.87 -3.32 -2.65
C HIS A 120 4.05 -4.28 -2.85
N GLN A 121 3.80 -5.59 -2.84
CA GLN A 121 4.85 -6.60 -3.01
C GLN A 121 5.53 -6.51 -4.38
N ILE A 122 4.78 -6.25 -5.46
CA ILE A 122 5.35 -6.04 -6.80
C ILE A 122 6.30 -4.84 -6.81
N GLN A 123 5.92 -3.72 -6.20
CA GLN A 123 6.79 -2.54 -6.10
C GLN A 123 8.08 -2.86 -5.33
N THR A 124 7.98 -3.57 -4.21
CA THR A 124 9.13 -4.03 -3.43
C THR A 124 10.04 -4.95 -4.26
N ASP A 125 9.48 -5.99 -4.89
CA ASP A 125 10.25 -6.98 -5.63
C ASP A 125 10.93 -6.38 -6.89
N MET A 126 10.28 -5.40 -7.52
CA MET A 126 10.83 -4.65 -8.66
C MET A 126 11.76 -3.51 -8.25
N HIS A 127 11.81 -3.14 -6.96
CA HIS A 127 12.51 -1.95 -6.45
C HIS A 127 12.05 -0.64 -7.12
N ILE A 128 10.76 -0.50 -7.37
CA ILE A 128 10.14 0.69 -7.96
C ILE A 128 9.14 1.32 -7.01
N ILE A 129 8.84 2.60 -7.23
CA ILE A 129 7.73 3.30 -6.56
C ILE A 129 6.87 3.92 -7.65
N VAL A 130 5.57 3.64 -7.66
CA VAL A 130 4.66 4.27 -8.64
C VAL A 130 4.19 5.64 -8.18
N GLU A 131 3.81 6.49 -9.14
CA GLU A 131 3.23 7.81 -8.84
C GLU A 131 2.01 7.70 -7.90
N PRO A 132 1.81 8.68 -6.98
CA PRO A 132 0.68 8.66 -6.05
C PRO A 132 -0.67 8.53 -6.77
N GLY A 133 -1.51 7.58 -6.36
CA GLY A 133 -2.83 7.32 -6.94
C GLY A 133 -2.82 6.34 -8.12
N VAL A 134 -1.66 6.05 -8.72
CA VAL A 134 -1.53 5.00 -9.75
C VAL A 134 -1.73 3.61 -9.14
N ASP A 135 -1.25 3.40 -7.92
CA ASP A 135 -1.48 2.20 -7.13
C ASP A 135 -2.96 1.85 -7.01
N ALA A 136 -3.82 2.85 -6.75
CA ALA A 136 -5.27 2.68 -6.72
C ALA A 136 -5.85 2.32 -8.10
N GLY A 137 -5.35 2.94 -9.16
CA GLY A 137 -5.71 2.59 -10.54
C GLY A 137 -5.36 1.14 -10.90
N ILE A 138 -4.17 0.68 -10.50
CA ILE A 138 -3.72 -0.70 -10.68
C ILE A 138 -4.61 -1.65 -9.86
N MET A 139 -4.92 -1.32 -8.60
CA MET A 139 -5.84 -2.12 -7.77
C MET A 139 -7.22 -2.27 -8.41
N ILE A 140 -7.79 -1.18 -8.93
CA ILE A 140 -9.09 -1.20 -9.61
C ILE A 140 -9.02 -2.09 -10.87
N HIS A 141 -7.97 -1.92 -11.68
CA HIS A 141 -7.76 -2.74 -12.87
C HIS A 141 -7.70 -4.24 -12.54
N LEU A 142 -6.95 -4.61 -11.48
CA LEU A 142 -6.85 -5.99 -11.03
C LEU A 142 -8.18 -6.52 -10.49
N ALA A 143 -8.98 -5.69 -9.81
CA ALA A 143 -10.29 -6.10 -9.31
C ALA A 143 -11.24 -6.46 -10.47
N PHE A 144 -11.27 -5.64 -11.51
CA PHE A 144 -12.02 -5.93 -12.74
C PHE A 144 -11.49 -7.17 -13.47
N LEU A 145 -10.18 -7.33 -13.55
CA LEU A 145 -9.56 -8.52 -14.15
C LEU A 145 -9.99 -9.80 -13.46
N VAL A 146 -9.95 -9.85 -12.12
CA VAL A 146 -10.39 -11.03 -11.35
C VAL A 146 -11.88 -11.33 -11.59
N ASP A 147 -12.72 -10.31 -11.56
CA ASP A 147 -14.17 -10.46 -11.79
C ASP A 147 -14.48 -10.98 -13.20
N ALA A 148 -13.82 -10.43 -14.23
CA ALA A 148 -13.94 -10.87 -15.62
C ALA A 148 -13.48 -12.32 -15.81
N LEU A 149 -12.36 -12.71 -15.19
CA LEU A 149 -11.84 -14.08 -15.27
C LEU A 149 -12.77 -15.10 -14.59
N ILE A 150 -13.41 -14.75 -13.47
CA ILE A 150 -14.40 -15.62 -12.83
C ILE A 150 -15.64 -15.78 -13.72
N LYS A 151 -16.03 -14.72 -14.44
CA LYS A 151 -17.14 -14.75 -15.42
C LYS A 151 -16.79 -15.51 -16.71
N GLY A 152 -15.52 -15.86 -16.91
CA GLY A 152 -15.04 -16.53 -18.12
C GLY A 152 -14.98 -15.61 -19.34
N GLU A 153 -14.82 -14.29 -19.10
CA GLU A 153 -14.63 -13.32 -20.18
C GLU A 153 -13.27 -13.49 -20.85
N GLU A 154 -13.18 -13.13 -22.13
CA GLU A 154 -11.92 -13.18 -22.87
C GLU A 154 -10.95 -12.12 -22.36
N ALA A 155 -9.71 -12.52 -22.12
CA ALA A 155 -8.65 -11.59 -21.74
C ALA A 155 -8.28 -10.64 -22.89
N ARG A 156 -7.78 -9.46 -22.53
CA ARG A 156 -7.36 -8.47 -23.51
C ARG A 156 -6.13 -8.96 -24.25
N THR A 157 -6.01 -8.51 -25.50
CA THR A 157 -4.78 -8.70 -26.27
C THR A 157 -3.73 -7.68 -25.84
N PHE A 158 -2.46 -8.02 -26.02
CA PHE A 158 -1.33 -7.13 -25.75
C PHE A 158 -0.52 -6.94 -27.05
N PRO A 159 -0.32 -5.69 -27.52
CA PRO A 159 0.46 -5.43 -28.73
C PRO A 159 1.90 -5.90 -28.60
N ASN A 160 2.40 -6.65 -29.58
CA ASN A 160 3.79 -7.17 -29.60
C ASN A 160 4.18 -7.98 -28.35
N LEU A 161 3.23 -8.73 -27.78
CA LEU A 161 3.40 -9.47 -26.52
C LEU A 161 4.72 -10.25 -26.42
N ALA A 162 5.07 -11.02 -27.45
CA ALA A 162 6.27 -11.84 -27.45
C ALA A 162 7.56 -11.02 -27.28
N GLU A 163 7.64 -9.85 -27.93
CA GLU A 163 8.80 -8.97 -27.83
C GLU A 163 8.83 -8.24 -26.49
N TYR A 164 7.66 -7.81 -25.99
CA TYR A 164 7.54 -7.16 -24.69
C TYR A 164 7.97 -8.10 -23.55
N VAL A 165 7.46 -9.34 -23.54
CA VAL A 165 7.82 -10.36 -22.54
C VAL A 165 9.31 -10.67 -22.57
N LYS A 166 9.91 -10.71 -23.77
CA LYS A 166 11.34 -10.93 -23.93
C LYS A 166 12.17 -9.76 -23.38
N THR A 167 11.71 -8.54 -23.62
CA THR A 167 12.41 -7.31 -23.22
C THR A 167 12.33 -7.08 -21.70
N HIS A 168 11.17 -7.30 -21.10
CA HIS A 168 10.87 -7.04 -19.69
C HIS A 168 10.76 -8.34 -18.88
N ARG A 169 11.62 -9.31 -19.18
CA ARG A 169 11.48 -10.67 -18.65
C ARG A 169 11.51 -10.71 -17.12
N LEU A 170 12.41 -9.96 -16.49
CA LEU A 170 12.56 -9.96 -15.04
C LEU A 170 11.30 -9.40 -14.36
N GLU A 171 10.77 -8.32 -14.91
CA GLU A 171 9.60 -7.63 -14.39
C GLU A 171 8.35 -8.49 -14.58
N ILE A 172 8.21 -9.13 -15.75
CA ILE A 172 7.14 -10.10 -16.04
C ILE A 172 7.18 -11.26 -15.04
N ASP A 173 8.36 -11.81 -14.75
CA ASP A 173 8.52 -12.91 -13.80
C ASP A 173 8.11 -12.48 -12.38
N VAL A 174 8.40 -11.24 -11.98
CA VAL A 174 7.97 -10.66 -10.69
C VAL A 174 6.45 -10.53 -10.60
N VAL A 175 5.80 -9.92 -11.61
CA VAL A 175 4.33 -9.77 -11.62
C VAL A 175 3.66 -11.15 -11.60
N ARG A 176 4.14 -12.07 -12.44
CA ARG A 176 3.60 -13.43 -12.55
C ARG A 176 3.69 -14.18 -11.22
N THR A 177 4.82 -14.08 -10.53
CA THR A 177 5.02 -14.73 -9.23
C THR A 177 4.04 -14.20 -8.19
N ASN A 178 3.86 -12.88 -8.14
CA ASN A 178 2.93 -12.23 -7.23
C ASN A 178 1.46 -12.60 -7.52
N PHE A 179 1.11 -12.83 -8.79
CA PHE A 179 -0.24 -13.21 -9.21
C PHE A 179 -0.66 -14.63 -8.81
N MET A 180 0.29 -15.54 -8.55
CA MET A 180 -0.03 -16.92 -8.15
C MET A 180 -0.95 -16.99 -6.91
N LEU A 181 -0.83 -16.03 -5.99
CA LEU A 181 -1.70 -15.94 -4.81
C LEU A 181 -3.14 -15.62 -5.19
N ILE A 182 -3.35 -14.70 -6.14
CA ILE A 182 -4.66 -14.30 -6.66
C ILE A 182 -5.29 -15.46 -7.43
N GLU A 183 -4.54 -16.06 -8.36
CA GLU A 183 -4.98 -17.21 -9.16
C GLU A 183 -5.47 -18.36 -8.27
N ARG A 184 -4.71 -18.67 -7.22
CA ARG A 184 -5.09 -19.72 -6.26
C ARG A 184 -6.32 -19.34 -5.43
N ALA A 185 -6.41 -18.09 -4.97
CA ALA A 185 -7.50 -17.64 -4.12
C ALA A 185 -8.84 -17.63 -4.86
N TYR A 186 -8.85 -17.22 -6.13
CA TYR A 186 -10.06 -17.07 -6.93
C TYR A 186 -10.27 -18.18 -7.96
N ARG A 187 -9.36 -19.16 -8.02
CA ARG A 187 -9.39 -20.30 -8.96
C ARG A 187 -9.48 -19.87 -10.42
N VAL A 188 -8.72 -18.82 -10.76
CA VAL A 188 -8.60 -18.27 -12.11
C VAL A 188 -7.18 -18.46 -12.63
N THR A 189 -6.98 -18.29 -13.92
CA THR A 189 -5.65 -18.20 -14.55
C THR A 189 -5.55 -16.84 -15.23
N ILE A 190 -4.52 -16.07 -14.88
CA ILE A 190 -4.28 -14.74 -15.44
C ILE A 190 -3.43 -14.90 -16.71
N PRO A 191 -3.96 -14.56 -17.90
CA PRO A 191 -3.23 -14.77 -19.15
C PRO A 191 -1.98 -13.89 -19.26
N GLU A 192 -0.99 -14.34 -20.04
CA GLU A 192 0.29 -13.64 -20.21
C GLU A 192 0.13 -12.21 -20.72
N ALA A 193 -0.89 -11.94 -21.55
CA ALA A 193 -1.22 -10.59 -22.01
C ALA A 193 -1.61 -9.64 -20.86
N GLU A 194 -2.31 -10.14 -19.85
CA GLU A 194 -2.73 -9.36 -18.68
C GLU A 194 -1.55 -9.12 -17.73
N VAL A 195 -0.65 -10.11 -17.59
CA VAL A 195 0.64 -9.94 -16.89
C VAL A 195 1.46 -8.83 -17.57
N ALA A 196 1.51 -8.80 -18.90
CA ALA A 196 2.21 -7.77 -19.65
C ALA A 196 1.58 -6.38 -19.47
N HIS A 197 0.25 -6.25 -19.52
CA HIS A 197 -0.45 -4.99 -19.24
C HIS A 197 -0.10 -4.44 -17.85
N VAL A 198 -0.17 -5.28 -16.81
CA VAL A 198 0.13 -4.83 -15.45
C VAL A 198 1.61 -4.47 -15.30
N THR A 199 2.51 -5.24 -15.92
CA THR A 199 3.95 -4.92 -15.94
C THR A 199 4.20 -3.55 -16.58
N GLN A 200 3.52 -3.26 -17.71
CA GLN A 200 3.59 -1.96 -18.37
C GLN A 200 3.08 -0.84 -17.49
N MET A 201 1.96 -1.03 -16.78
CA MET A 201 1.43 -0.03 -15.85
C MET A 201 2.43 0.34 -14.76
N PHE A 202 3.17 -0.64 -14.21
CA PHE A 202 4.21 -0.37 -13.22
C PHE A 202 5.39 0.40 -13.81
N LEU A 203 5.92 -0.05 -14.96
CA LEU A 203 7.12 0.54 -15.57
C LEU A 203 6.89 1.95 -16.13
N GLU A 204 5.70 2.23 -16.67
CA GLU A 204 5.41 3.54 -17.25
C GLU A 204 5.10 4.62 -16.21
N ASN A 205 4.82 4.22 -14.97
CA ASN A 205 4.42 5.12 -13.88
C ASN A 205 5.38 5.09 -12.70
N GLU A 206 6.61 4.61 -12.90
CA GLU A 206 7.68 4.70 -11.90
C GLU A 206 8.08 6.17 -11.68
N ILE A 207 8.19 6.56 -10.40
CA ILE A 207 8.77 7.84 -9.99
C ILE A 207 10.28 7.82 -10.30
N LYS A 208 10.73 8.73 -11.15
CA LYS A 208 12.13 8.92 -11.52
C LYS A 208 12.89 9.83 -10.57
#